data_AF-A0A1G3W6Y8-F1
#
_entry.id   AF-A0A1G3W6Y8-F1
#
_cell.length_a   1.000
_cell.length_b   1.000
_cell.length_c   1.000
_cell.angle_alpha   90.00
_cell.angle_beta   90.00
_cell.angle_gamma   90.00
#
_symmetry.space_group_name_H-M   'P 1'
#
loop_
_entity.id
_entity.type
_entity.pdbx_description
1 polymer ?
#
loop_
_entity_poly.entity_id
_entity_poly.type
_entity_poly.pdbx_seq_one_letter_code
_entity_poly.pdbx_strand_id
1 'polypeptide(L)' 'FDVSGSENFTAHLVLVDGQATFHEGPADHPNITIKTPAEVWLAIARKELDGTTAFLGGQFRIQGDLGLLMKLKTLFIS' A
#
# COMPACT_ATOMS: atom_id res chain seq x y z
N PHE A 1 -2.25 -5.70 -0.67
CA PHE A 1 -0.82 -5.61 -1.00
C PHE A 1 -0.42 -6.87 -1.71
N ASP A 2 0.16 -6.70 -2.89
CA ASP A 2 0.79 -7.74 -3.70
C ASP A 2 2.28 -7.34 -3.76
N VAL A 3 3.08 -7.95 -2.89
CA VAL A 3 4.47 -7.58 -2.66
C VAL A 3 5.37 -8.60 -3.34
N SER A 4 6.37 -8.10 -4.07
CA SER A 4 7.35 -8.91 -4.79
C SER A 4 8.79 -8.49 -4.49
N GLY A 5 9.79 -9.28 -4.90
CA GLY A 5 11.20 -8.91 -4.82
C GLY A 5 11.96 -9.75 -3.80
N SER A 6 12.62 -9.11 -2.83
CA SER A 6 13.33 -9.81 -1.75
C SER A 6 12.40 -10.65 -0.88
N GLU A 7 11.14 -10.24 -0.77
CA GLU A 7 10.07 -11.00 -0.14
C GLU A 7 8.86 -11.00 -1.08
N ASN A 8 8.21 -12.16 -1.22
CA ASN A 8 7.01 -12.31 -2.04
C ASN A 8 5.85 -12.73 -1.14
N PHE A 9 4.87 -11.85 -0.97
CA PHE A 9 3.68 -12.16 -0.17
C PHE A 9 2.48 -11.33 -0.59
N THR A 10 1.31 -11.80 -0.20
CA THR A 10 0.06 -11.06 -0.29
C THR A 10 -0.49 -10.84 1.11
N ALA A 11 -0.94 -9.63 1.38
CA ALA A 11 -1.58 -9.25 2.63
C ALA A 11 -2.61 -8.15 2.38
N HIS A 12 -3.52 -7.91 3.31
CA HIS A 12 -4.46 -6.82 3.22
C HIS A 12 -4.68 -6.10 4.56
N LEU A 13 -5.11 -4.85 4.44
CA LEU A 13 -5.52 -4.03 5.58
C LEU A 13 -7.03 -3.81 5.47
N VAL A 14 -7.73 -4.02 6.58
CA VAL A 14 -9.13 -3.63 6.74
C VAL A 14 -9.18 -2.34 7.53
N LEU A 15 -9.79 -1.30 6.96
CA LEU A 15 -9.91 0.03 7.56
C LEU A 15 -11.35 0.26 8.00
N VAL A 16 -11.59 0.34 9.29
CA VAL A 16 -12.91 0.59 9.88
C VAL A 16 -12.75 1.62 10.99
N ASP A 17 -13.52 2.70 10.94
CA ASP A 17 -13.52 3.78 11.94
C ASP A 17 -12.14 4.33 12.29
N GLY A 18 -11.29 4.50 11.26
CA GLY A 18 -9.92 5.00 11.40
C GLY A 18 -8.92 3.99 11.98
N GLN A 19 -9.36 2.78 12.32
CA GLN A 19 -8.50 1.68 12.75
C GLN A 19 -8.14 0.78 11.57
N ALA A 20 -6.91 0.27 11.60
CA ALA A 20 -6.39 -0.61 10.58
C ALA A 20 -6.04 -1.98 11.18
N THR A 21 -6.62 -3.04 10.61
CA THR A 21 -6.30 -4.41 10.99
C THR A 21 -5.55 -5.10 9.86
N PHE A 22 -4.44 -5.75 10.20
CA PHE A 22 -3.64 -6.51 9.25
C PHE A 22 -4.10 -7.96 9.17
N HIS A 23 -4.15 -8.48 7.94
CA HIS A 23 -4.45 -9.86 7.65
C HIS A 23 -3.46 -10.39 6.62
N GLU A 24 -2.97 -11.61 6.84
CA GLU A 24 -2.23 -12.36 5.83
C GLU A 24 -3.16 -12.79 4.69
N GLY A 25 -2.62 -12.84 3.47
CA GLY A 25 -3.36 -13.25 2.28
C GLY A 25 -4.11 -12.11 1.58
N PRO A 26 -4.68 -12.40 0.39
CA PRO A 26 -5.49 -11.44 -0.37
C PRO A 26 -6.78 -11.09 0.38
N ALA A 27 -7.28 -9.87 0.14
CA ALA A 27 -8.68 -9.56 0.45
C ALA A 27 -9.57 -10.14 -0.65
N ASP A 28 -10.76 -10.63 -0.29
CA ASP A 28 -11.73 -11.15 -1.26
C ASP A 28 -12.24 -10.07 -2.23
N HIS A 29 -12.50 -8.87 -1.70
CA HIS A 29 -13.02 -7.72 -2.44
C HIS A 29 -12.25 -6.44 -2.08
N PRO A 30 -11.01 -6.28 -2.57
CA PRO A 30 -10.19 -5.12 -2.24
C PRO A 30 -10.74 -3.84 -2.89
N ASN A 31 -10.90 -2.77 -2.11
CA ASN A 31 -11.17 -1.44 -2.66
C ASN A 31 -9.93 -0.86 -3.37
N ILE A 32 -8.74 -1.23 -2.90
CA ILE A 32 -7.45 -0.84 -3.45
C ILE A 32 -6.51 -2.05 -3.44
N THR A 33 -5.79 -2.23 -4.53
CA THR A 33 -4.64 -3.14 -4.61
C THR A 33 -3.38 -2.35 -4.91
N ILE A 34 -2.39 -2.49 -4.03
CA ILE A 34 -1.04 -1.94 -4.21
C ILE A 34 -0.14 -3.09 -4.63
N LYS A 35 0.47 -2.97 -5.82
CA LYS A 35 1.48 -3.89 -6.34
C LYS A 35 2.84 -3.24 -6.27
N THR A 36 3.77 -3.80 -5.50
CA THR A 36 5.01 -3.10 -5.16
C THR A 36 6.17 -4.07 -4.92
N PRO A 37 7.39 -3.72 -5.33
CA PRO A 37 8.58 -4.34 -4.75
C PRO A 37 8.65 -4.09 -3.24
N ALA A 38 9.16 -5.05 -2.48
CA ALA A 38 9.29 -4.97 -1.02
C ALA A 38 10.17 -3.78 -0.62
N GLU A 39 11.30 -3.58 -1.31
CA GLU A 39 12.25 -2.51 -1.07
C GLU A 39 11.65 -1.12 -1.32
N VAL A 40 10.82 -0.97 -2.36
CA VAL A 40 10.13 0.30 -2.66
C VAL A 40 9.14 0.64 -1.56
N TRP A 41 8.35 -0.35 -1.13
CA TRP A 41 7.35 -0.13 -0.09
C TRP A 41 7.99 0.17 1.28
N LEU A 42 9.06 -0.54 1.62
CA LEU A 42 9.83 -0.30 2.85
C LEU A 42 10.47 1.09 2.87
N ALA A 43 11.07 1.54 1.77
CA ALA A 43 11.65 2.89 1.67
C ALA A 43 10.58 3.99 1.84
N ILE A 44 9.38 3.79 1.27
CA ILE A 44 8.24 4.70 1.47
C ILE A 44 7.79 4.71 2.93
N ALA A 45 7.62 3.53 3.55
CA ALA A 45 7.20 3.40 4.94
C ALA A 45 8.21 4.05 5.92
N ARG A 46 9.49 4.03 5.58
CA ARG A 46 10.58 4.66 6.33
C ARG A 46 10.76 6.16 6.04
N LYS A 47 9.97 6.74 5.14
CA LYS A 47 10.09 8.13 4.66
C LYS A 47 11.42 8.41 3.93
N GLU A 48 12.10 7.38 3.44
CA GLU A 48 13.34 7.46 2.65
C GLU A 48 13.05 7.72 1.15
N LEU A 49 11.83 7.36 0.70
CA LEU A 49 11.34 7.57 -0.65
C LEU A 49 9.96 8.23 -0.61
N ASP A 50 9.78 9.31 -1.38
CA ASP A 50 8.44 9.93 -1.51
C ASP A 50 7.50 9.01 -2.30
N GLY A 51 6.40 8.60 -1.68
CA GLY A 51 5.43 7.69 -2.27
C GLY A 51 4.72 8.27 -3.50
N THR A 52 4.57 9.59 -3.59
CA THR A 52 3.93 10.24 -4.75
C THR A 52 4.84 10.16 -5.97
N THR A 53 6.11 10.54 -5.80
CA THR A 53 7.14 10.43 -6.83
C THR A 53 7.36 8.98 -7.25
N ALA A 54 7.40 8.04 -6.31
CA ALA A 54 7.56 6.62 -6.61
C ALA A 54 6.39 6.05 -7.44
N PHE A 55 5.16 6.48 -7.14
CA PHE A 55 3.98 6.09 -7.92
C PHE A 55 3.99 6.69 -9.33
N LEU A 56 4.23 8.00 -9.45
CA LEU A 56 4.29 8.69 -10.75
C LEU A 56 5.44 8.16 -11.63
N GLY A 57 6.58 7.85 -11.01
CA GLY A 57 7.72 7.20 -11.66
C GLY A 57 7.50 5.73 -12.00
N GLY A 58 6.38 5.13 -11.58
CA GLY A 58 6.00 3.76 -11.89
C GLY A 58 6.78 2.68 -11.14
N GLN A 59 7.42 3.03 -10.02
CA GLN A 59 8.16 2.09 -9.17
C GLN A 59 7.23 1.11 -8.44
N PHE A 60 5.96 1.49 -8.28
CA PHE A 60 4.88 0.61 -7.84
C PHE A 60 3.57 1.03 -8.52
N ARG A 61 2.55 0.17 -8.43
CA ARG A 61 1.24 0.39 -9.06
C ARG A 61 0.12 0.34 -8.04
N ILE A 62 -0.93 1.12 -8.31
CA ILE A 62 -2.15 1.18 -7.50
C ILE A 62 -3.32 0.94 -8.45
N GLN A 63 -4.24 0.07 -8.04
CA GLN A 63 -5.47 -0.22 -8.74
C GLN A 63 -6.64 -0.05 -7.76
N GLY A 64 -7.78 0.46 -8.24
CA GLY A 64 -8.97 0.67 -7.43
C GLY A 64 -9.23 2.15 -7.11
N ASP A 65 -9.84 2.42 -5.96
CA ASP A 65 -10.31 3.75 -5.56
C ASP A 65 -9.17 4.64 -5.04
N LEU A 66 -8.69 5.55 -5.89
CA LEU A 66 -7.65 6.52 -5.53
C LEU A 66 -8.11 7.54 -4.47
N GLY A 67 -9.42 7.79 -4.34
CA GLY A 67 -9.96 8.64 -3.28
C GLY A 67 -9.76 8.02 -1.90
N LEU A 68 -9.88 6.70 -1.80
CA LEU A 68 -9.58 5.96 -0.57
C LEU A 68 -8.07 5.96 -0.24
N LEU A 69 -7.19 5.98 -1.25
CA LEU A 69 -5.74 6.11 -1.03
C LEU A 69 -5.38 7.45 -0.38
N MET A 70 -6.04 8.54 -0.77
CA MET A 70 -5.81 9.85 -0.16
C MET A 70 -6.22 9.86 1.32
N LYS A 71 -7.29 9.13 1.67
CA LYS A 71 -7.70 8.91 3.08
C LYS A 71 -6.68 8.05 3.84
N LEU A 72 -6.08 7.06 3.19
CA LEU A 72 -5.00 6.26 3.79
C LEU A 72 -3.81 7.15 4.17
N LYS A 73 -3.37 8.06 3.28
CA LYS A 73 -2.27 9.00 3.57
C LYS A 73 -2.53 9.83 4.83
N THR A 74 -3.77 10.28 5.03
CA THR A 74 -4.14 11.03 6.24
C THR A 74 -4.14 10.20 7.52
N LEU A 75 -4.29 8.87 7.44
CA LEU A 75 -4.34 7.98 8.61
C LEU A 75 -2.96 7.46 9.04
N PHE A 76 -2.01 7.27 8.11
CA PHE A 76 -0.75 6.58 8.38
C PHE A 76 0.54 7.41 8.22
N ILE A 77 0.46 8.59 7.62
CA ILE A 77 1.65 9.40 7.26
C ILE A 77 1.69 10.73 8.05
N SER A 78 0.96 10.80 9.17
CA SER A 78 1.17 11.85 10.19
C SER A 78 2.44 11.61 11.01
#